data_AF-A0A7S1CYZ6-F1
#
_entry.id   AF-A0A7S1CYZ6-F1
#
_cell.length_a   1.000
_cell.length_b   1.000
_cell.length_c   1.000
_cell.angle_alpha   90.00
_cell.angle_beta   90.00
_cell.angle_gamma   90.00
#
_symmetry.space_group_name_H-M   'P 1'
#
loop_
_entity.id
_entity.type
_entity.pdbx_description
1 polymer ?
#
loop_
_entity_poly.entity_id
_entity_poly.type
_entity_poly.pdbx_seq_one_letter_code
_entity_poly.pdbx_strand_id
1 'polypeptide(L)'
;DGGWGTHIESPSTMFGTVLMYVALRLLGKDMDDPICVKGRAFIRDNGGAIMTSSWAKFSLCLLGCMEWDGHNSVPPEMWLLPNWFPFHPGRLWCHCRMVYLPMG
;
A
#
# COMPACT_ATOMS: atom_id res chain seq x y z
N ASP A 1 11.56 1.07 17.62
CA ASP A 1 12.23 0.96 16.31
C ASP A 1 11.98 2.17 15.41
N GLY A 2 10.88 2.91 15.61
CA GLY A 2 10.55 4.08 14.79
C GLY A 2 9.61 3.77 13.62
N GLY A 3 9.15 2.52 13.52
CA GLY A 3 8.14 2.11 12.55
C GLY A 3 6.73 2.21 13.11
N TRP A 4 5.77 1.90 12.24
CA TRP A 4 4.34 1.78 12.56
C TRP A 4 3.79 0.45 12.07
N GLY A 5 2.90 -0.14 12.86
CA GLY A 5 2.21 -1.36 12.52
C GLY A 5 1.00 -1.13 11.61
N THR A 6 0.34 -2.23 11.23
CA THR A 6 -0.90 -2.19 10.44
C THR A 6 -2.09 -1.65 11.25
N HIS A 7 -2.01 -1.76 12.57
CA HIS A 7 -2.95 -1.20 13.55
C HIS A 7 -2.17 -0.84 14.82
N ILE A 8 -2.81 -0.19 15.79
CA ILE A 8 -2.15 0.40 16.98
C ILE A 8 -1.44 -0.63 17.89
N GLU A 9 -1.91 -1.87 17.93
CA GLU A 9 -1.34 -2.96 18.73
C GLU A 9 -0.36 -3.84 17.91
N SER A 10 -0.21 -3.57 16.62
CA SER A 10 0.68 -4.32 15.75
C SER A 10 2.13 -3.92 15.97
N PRO A 11 3.08 -4.87 15.91
CA PRO A 11 4.49 -4.55 15.67
C PRO A 11 4.65 -3.74 14.38
N SER A 12 5.77 -3.04 14.26
CA SER A 12 6.09 -2.25 13.06
C SER A 12 6.12 -3.12 11.81
N THR A 13 5.46 -2.66 10.75
CA THR A 13 5.42 -3.33 9.45
C THR A 13 5.86 -2.38 8.35
N MET A 14 6.31 -2.93 7.21
CA MET A 14 6.62 -2.13 6.03
C MET A 14 5.39 -1.41 5.49
N PHE A 15 4.23 -2.05 5.53
CA PHE A 15 2.97 -1.43 5.13
C PHE A 15 2.64 -0.20 5.97
N GLY A 16 2.57 -0.36 7.29
CA GLY A 16 2.23 0.73 8.21
C GLY A 16 3.26 1.85 8.17
N THR A 17 4.55 1.50 8.23
CA THR A 17 5.63 2.50 8.29
C THR A 17 5.73 3.33 7.01
N VAL A 18 5.63 2.70 5.84
CA VAL A 18 5.72 3.42 4.56
C VAL A 18 4.55 4.41 4.42
N LEU A 19 3.32 3.96 4.68
CA LEU A 19 2.16 4.84 4.56
C LEU A 19 2.15 5.96 5.60
N MET A 20 2.56 5.68 6.84
CA MET A 20 2.66 6.72 7.88
C MET A 20 3.76 7.74 7.55
N TYR A 21 4.92 7.29 7.08
CA TYR A 21 5.97 8.20 6.64
C TYR A 21 5.48 9.11 5.50
N VAL A 22 4.85 8.54 4.48
CA VAL A 22 4.28 9.32 3.36
C VAL A 22 3.22 10.29 3.84
N ALA A 23 2.30 9.87 4.72
CA ALA A 23 1.28 10.75 5.28
C ALA A 23 1.89 11.94 6.04
N LEU A 24 2.91 11.71 6.87
CA LEU A 24 3.62 12.78 7.57
C LEU A 24 4.29 13.77 6.59
N ARG A 25 4.88 13.26 5.51
CA ARG A 25 5.50 14.10 4.47
C ARG A 25 4.45 14.92 3.71
N LEU A 26 3.29 14.35 3.39
CA LEU A 26 2.18 15.06 2.76
C LEU A 26 1.56 16.13 3.68
N LEU A 27 1.55 15.89 4.99
CA LEU A 27 1.11 16.86 6.00
C LEU A 27 2.15 17.97 6.27
N GLY A 28 3.27 18.00 5.53
CA GLY A 28 4.27 19.07 5.61
C GLY A 28 5.33 18.89 6.69
N LYS A 29 5.41 17.72 7.35
CA LYS A 29 6.46 17.45 8.33
C LYS A 29 7.80 17.29 7.63
N ASP A 30 8.83 17.99 8.13
CA ASP A 30 10.15 18.02 7.50
C ASP A 30 10.81 16.62 7.41
N MET A 31 11.74 16.47 6.46
CA MET A 31 12.43 15.20 6.22
C MET A 31 13.41 14.87 7.35
N ASP A 32 13.93 15.91 7.99
CA ASP A 32 14.87 15.85 9.10
C ASP A 32 14.18 15.91 10.47
N ASP A 33 12.84 15.94 10.48
CA ASP A 33 12.08 15.76 11.71
C ASP A 33 12.44 14.41 12.36
N PRO A 34 12.69 14.37 13.68
CA PRO A 34 13.13 13.15 14.37
C PRO A 34 12.22 11.93 14.14
N ILE A 35 10.92 12.14 13.94
CA ILE A 35 9.95 11.06 13.66
C ILE A 35 10.13 10.54 12.23
N CYS A 36 10.29 11.44 11.26
CA CYS A 36 10.52 11.10 9.85
C CYS A 36 11.86 10.39 9.66
N VAL A 37 12.91 10.85 10.32
CA VAL A 37 14.25 10.23 10.28
C VAL A 37 14.19 8.78 10.76
N LYS A 38 13.51 8.52 11.88
CA LYS A 38 13.35 7.17 12.44
C LYS A 38 12.51 6.27 11.52
N GLY A 39 11.40 6.77 11.00
CA GLY A 39 10.59 6.02 10.03
C GLY A 39 11.35 5.67 8.75
N ARG A 40 12.12 6.63 8.21
CA ARG A 40 12.98 6.42 7.04
C ARG A 40 14.09 5.40 7.31
N ALA A 41 14.72 5.45 8.49
CA ALA A 41 15.71 4.45 8.90
C ALA A 41 15.09 3.05 8.92
N PHE A 42 13.93 2.89 9.58
CA PHE A 42 13.20 1.62 9.59
C PHE A 42 12.90 1.11 8.17
N ILE A 43 12.39 1.97 7.28
CA ILE A 43 12.10 1.60 5.89
C ILE A 43 13.36 1.11 5.18
N ARG A 44 14.50 1.80 5.32
CA ARG A 44 15.76 1.41 4.70
C ARG A 44 16.28 0.08 5.25
N ASP A 45 16.25 -0.09 6.56
CA ASP A 45 16.77 -1.29 7.23
C ASP A 45 15.95 -2.54 6.90
N ASN A 46 14.68 -2.38 6.51
CA ASN A 46 13.77 -3.46 6.14
C ASN A 46 13.60 -3.63 4.61
N GLY A 47 14.59 -3.20 3.81
CA GLY A 47 14.63 -3.46 2.36
C GLY A 47 13.94 -2.42 1.48
N GLY A 48 13.55 -1.27 2.05
CA GLY A 48 13.01 -0.15 1.31
C GLY A 48 11.53 -0.29 0.93
N ALA A 49 10.96 0.77 0.34
CA ALA A 49 9.54 0.82 0.00
C ALA A 49 9.10 -0.27 -1.00
N ILE A 50 10.02 -0.89 -1.74
CA ILE A 50 9.76 -1.99 -2.67
C ILE A 50 9.23 -3.24 -1.94
N MET A 51 9.64 -3.44 -0.68
CA MET A 51 9.22 -4.57 0.16
C MET A 51 7.89 -4.35 0.88
N THR A 52 7.17 -3.27 0.57
CA THR A 52 5.83 -3.03 1.14
C THR A 52 4.74 -3.87 0.47
N SER A 53 3.54 -3.89 1.05
CA SER A 53 2.41 -4.66 0.52
C SER A 53 1.84 -4.04 -0.77
N SER A 54 1.05 -4.82 -1.52
CA SER A 54 0.43 -4.37 -2.78
C SER A 54 -0.39 -3.08 -2.60
N TRP A 55 -1.19 -2.96 -1.53
CA TRP A 55 -1.97 -1.75 -1.28
C TRP A 55 -1.13 -0.51 -1.03
N ALA A 56 -0.01 -0.63 -0.30
CA ALA A 56 0.89 0.51 -0.14
C ALA A 56 1.60 0.87 -1.45
N LYS A 57 2.00 -0.13 -2.25
CA LYS A 57 2.55 0.10 -3.59
C LYS A 57 1.55 0.83 -4.50
N PHE A 58 0.28 0.43 -4.49
CA PHE A 58 -0.79 1.12 -5.20
C PHE A 58 -0.88 2.60 -4.80
N SER A 59 -0.89 2.90 -3.50
CA SER A 59 -0.88 4.30 -3.02
C SER A 59 0.37 5.07 -3.44
N LEU A 60 1.55 4.44 -3.44
CA LEU A 60 2.79 5.08 -3.91
C LEU A 60 2.76 5.36 -5.42
N CYS A 61 2.20 4.45 -6.22
CA CYS A 61 2.03 4.63 -7.66
C CYS A 61 1.06 5.78 -7.96
N LEU A 62 -0.06 5.86 -7.24
CA LEU A 62 -1.01 6.98 -7.33
C LEU A 62 -0.36 8.33 -7.02
N LEU A 63 0.55 8.36 -6.04
CA LEU A 63 1.29 9.57 -5.66
C LEU A 63 2.51 9.86 -6.56
N GLY A 64 2.77 9.03 -7.57
CA GLY A 64 3.93 9.18 -8.47
C GLY A 64 5.29 8.89 -7.81
N CYS A 65 5.30 8.26 -6.63
CA CYS A 65 6.52 7.91 -5.88
C CYS A 65 7.09 6.53 -6.29
N MET A 66 6.34 5.76 -7.07
CA MET A 66 6.71 4.45 -7.61
C MET A 66 6.12 4.33 -9.02
N GLU A 67 6.85 3.68 -9.93
CA GLU A 67 6.31 3.36 -11.25
C GLU A 67 5.27 2.25 -11.16
N TRP A 68 4.23 2.31 -12.01
CA TRP A 68 3.16 1.31 -12.01
C TRP A 68 3.64 -0.12 -12.29
N ASP A 69 4.77 -0.27 -13.00
CA ASP A 69 5.44 -1.56 -13.24
C ASP A 69 5.93 -2.22 -11.95
N GLY A 70 6.05 -1.46 -10.85
CA GLY A 70 6.39 -1.97 -9.52
C GLY A 70 5.21 -2.61 -8.77
N HIS A 71 3.99 -2.50 -9.28
CA HIS A 71 2.76 -3.04 -8.70
C HIS A 71 2.12 -4.08 -9.63
N ASN A 72 1.67 -5.20 -9.07
CA ASN A 72 0.98 -6.22 -9.86
C ASN A 72 -0.33 -5.67 -10.41
N SER A 73 -0.62 -5.95 -11.69
CA SER A 73 -1.84 -5.50 -12.34
C SER A 73 -3.08 -6.01 -11.61
N VAL A 74 -4.10 -5.15 -11.51
CA VAL A 74 -5.46 -5.50 -11.05
C VAL A 74 -6.35 -5.49 -12.30
N PRO A 75 -6.53 -6.61 -13.01
CA PRO A 75 -7.13 -6.60 -14.34
C PRO A 75 -8.63 -6.27 -14.27
N PRO A 76 -9.09 -5.13 -14.83
CA PRO A 76 -10.51 -4.79 -14.89
C PRO A 76 -11.30 -5.76 -15.78
N GLU A 77 -10.64 -6.45 -16.70
CA GLU A 77 -11.24 -7.43 -17.60
C GLU A 77 -11.87 -8.63 -16.86
N MET A 78 -11.49 -8.87 -15.60
CA MET A 78 -12.14 -9.89 -14.78
C MET A 78 -13.65 -9.66 -14.63
N TRP A 79 -14.11 -8.41 -14.72
CA TRP A 79 -15.54 -8.07 -14.68
C TRP A 79 -16.29 -8.43 -15.97
N LEU A 80 -15.58 -8.74 -17.06
CA LEU A 80 -16.17 -9.20 -18.32
C LEU A 80 -16.39 -10.72 -18.34
N LEU A 81 -15.87 -11.45 -17.36
CA LEU A 81 -16.07 -12.89 -17.25
C LEU A 81 -17.56 -13.21 -17.02
N PRO A 82 -18.06 -14.37 -17.47
CA PRO A 82 -19.40 -14.80 -17.13
C PRO A 82 -19.58 -14.92 -15.61
N ASN A 83 -20.75 -14.54 -15.08
CA ASN A 83 -21.06 -14.63 -13.66
C ASN A 83 -20.88 -16.05 -13.07
N TRP A 84 -20.97 -17.10 -13.90
CA TRP A 84 -20.77 -18.49 -13.48
C TRP A 84 -19.31 -18.88 -13.31
N PHE A 85 -18.35 -18.05 -13.72
CA PHE A 85 -16.92 -18.34 -13.61
C PHE A 85 -16.46 -18.32 -12.13
N PRO A 86 -15.58 -19.23 -11.68
CA PRO A 86 -15.21 -19.35 -10.26
C PRO A 86 -14.58 -18.09 -9.64
N PHE A 87 -13.80 -17.34 -10.42
CA PHE A 87 -13.09 -16.14 -9.96
C PHE A 87 -13.75 -14.83 -10.39
N HIS A 88 -15.02 -14.87 -10.84
CA HIS A 88 -15.74 -13.66 -11.20
C HIS A 88 -15.84 -12.70 -9.99
N PRO A 89 -15.46 -11.40 -10.11
CA PRO A 89 -15.43 -10.46 -8.98
C PRO A 89 -16.75 -10.34 -8.20
N GLY A 90 -17.89 -10.54 -8.87
CA GLY A 90 -19.21 -10.56 -8.24
C GLY A 90 -19.41 -11.66 -7.19
N ARG A 91 -18.57 -12.70 -7.19
CA ARG A 91 -18.58 -13.80 -6.20
C ARG A 91 -17.57 -13.61 -5.08
N LEU A 92 -16.70 -12.62 -5.18
CA LEU A 92 -15.75 -12.29 -4.12
C LEU A 92 -16.49 -11.61 -2.95
N TRP A 93 -15.88 -11.70 -1.77
CA TRP A 93 -16.37 -11.00 -0.58
C TRP A 93 -16.60 -9.51 -0.87
N CYS A 94 -17.68 -8.95 -0.33
CA CYS A 94 -18.16 -7.62 -0.67
C CYS A 94 -17.10 -6.53 -0.45
N HIS A 95 -16.36 -6.60 0.64
CA HIS A 95 -15.28 -5.65 0.92
C HIS A 95 -14.13 -5.79 -0.10
N CYS A 96 -13.73 -7.02 -0.45
CA CYS A 96 -12.70 -7.23 -1.47
C CYS A 96 -13.11 -6.60 -2.81
N ARG A 97 -14.29 -6.94 -3.34
CA ARG A 97 -14.68 -6.43 -4.67
C ARG A 97 -14.85 -4.91 -4.68
N MET A 98 -15.33 -4.30 -3.60
CA MET A 98 -15.49 -2.85 -3.52
C MET A 98 -14.14 -2.11 -3.40
N VAL A 99 -13.11 -2.75 -2.83
CA VAL A 99 -11.74 -2.19 -2.78
C VAL A 99 -11.03 -2.35 -4.12
N TYR A 100 -11.10 -3.53 -4.74
CA TYR A 100 -10.37 -3.81 -5.98
C TYR A 100 -11.02 -3.23 -7.24
N LEU A 101 -12.34 -3.00 -7.25
CA LEU A 101 -13.04 -2.39 -8.39
C LEU A 101 -12.45 -1.02 -8.81
N PRO A 102 -12.23 -0.04 -7.92
CA PRO A 102 -11.60 1.23 -8.29
C PRO A 102 -10.07 1.18 -8.39
N MET A 103 -9.44 0.05 -8.06
CA MET A 103 -7.98 -0.14 -8.19
C MET A 103 -7.57 -0.64 -9.58
N GLY A 104 -8.48 -1.30 -10.29
CA GLY A 104 -8.28 -1.79 -11.66
C GLY A 104 -8.76 -0.82 -12.73
#